data_AF-A0A7Y2FFC2-F1
#
_entry.id   AF-A0A7Y2FFC2-F1
#
_cell.length_a   1.000
_cell.length_b   1.000
_cell.length_c   1.000
_cell.angle_alpha   90.00
_cell.angle_beta   90.00
_cell.angle_gamma   90.00
#
_symmetry.space_group_name_H-M   'P 1'
#
loop_
_entity.id
_entity.type
_entity.pdbx_description
1 polymer ?
#
loop_
_entity_poly.entity_id
_entity_poly.type
_entity_poly.pdbx_seq_one_letter_code
_entity_poly.pdbx_strand_id
1 'polypeptide(L)'
;MDFLRMWWPILLAGATILVFLVRALRRSGTNLSRFELFSRHNEDGAYALATLAVLFLLVLGGTLTQRRAQLALDDSSAESALRVEQLEAKTRDRSIELSQLRSKVESLETALEEAEEQRDMQVLYGQIFDGRSRESIEGAVISISRHDPTRKERVRLIADQVATDRSGRFEIHVPTLGPRGTLRAEVTAEGYSVERRWIDSVEDGQRLEIYLSHR
;
A
#
# COMPACT_ATOMS: atom_id res chain seq x y z
N MET A 1 -31.89 -16.86 -19.93
CA MET A 1 -32.77 -17.97 -19.47
C MET A 1 -33.83 -17.48 -18.46
N ASP A 2 -33.89 -16.18 -18.18
CA ASP A 2 -34.60 -15.62 -17.02
C ASP A 2 -36.08 -15.30 -17.29
N PHE A 3 -36.44 -15.18 -18.56
CA PHE A 3 -37.82 -14.93 -18.97
C PHE A 3 -38.75 -16.06 -18.51
N LEU A 4 -38.36 -17.34 -18.68
CA LEU A 4 -39.21 -18.47 -18.29
C LEU A 4 -39.43 -18.56 -16.77
N ARG A 5 -38.43 -18.19 -15.95
CA ARG A 5 -38.53 -18.17 -14.49
C ARG A 5 -39.43 -17.05 -13.98
N MET A 6 -39.43 -15.91 -14.66
CA MET A 6 -40.24 -14.75 -14.27
C MET A 6 -41.74 -14.95 -14.51
N TRP A 7 -42.11 -15.67 -15.58
CA TRP A 7 -43.52 -15.85 -15.99
C TRP A 7 -44.17 -17.16 -15.52
N TRP A 8 -43.39 -18.12 -15.05
CA TRP A 8 -43.89 -19.43 -14.58
C TRP A 8 -45.00 -19.35 -13.50
N PRO A 9 -44.98 -18.42 -12.52
CA PRO A 9 -46.03 -18.34 -11.50
C PRO A 9 -47.35 -17.85 -12.09
N ILE A 10 -47.27 -16.95 -13.08
CA ILE A 10 -48.42 -16.40 -13.79
C ILE A 10 -49.04 -17.48 -14.69
N LEU A 11 -48.21 -18.28 -15.36
CA LEU A 11 -48.66 -19.42 -16.16
C LEU A 11 -49.34 -20.49 -15.29
N LEU A 12 -48.79 -20.78 -14.11
CA LEU A 12 -49.42 -21.68 -13.14
C LEU A 12 -50.76 -21.16 -12.63
N ALA A 13 -50.82 -19.88 -12.24
CA ALA A 13 -52.05 -19.27 -11.75
C ALA A 13 -53.14 -19.25 -12.83
N GLY A 14 -52.76 -18.95 -14.08
CA GLY A 14 -53.67 -19.05 -15.23
C GLY A 14 -54.17 -20.48 -15.45
N ALA A 15 -53.28 -21.48 -15.35
CA ALA A 15 -53.64 -22.88 -15.50
C ALA A 15 -54.57 -23.39 -14.39
N THR A 16 -54.34 -23.03 -13.12
CA THR A 16 -55.19 -23.45 -12.00
C THR A 16 -56.58 -22.83 -12.07
N ILE A 17 -56.65 -21.55 -12.47
CA ILE A 17 -57.90 -20.84 -12.78
C ILE A 17 -58.67 -21.57 -13.88
N LEU A 18 -58.01 -21.95 -14.97
CA LEU A 18 -58.63 -22.61 -16.11
C LEU A 18 -59.13 -24.02 -15.77
N VAL A 19 -58.38 -24.77 -14.94
CA VAL A 19 -58.80 -26.07 -14.40
C VAL A 19 -60.04 -25.93 -13.51
N PHE A 20 -60.09 -24.91 -12.65
CA PHE A 20 -61.26 -24.64 -11.81
C PHE A 20 -62.50 -24.28 -12.66
N LEU A 21 -62.32 -23.49 -13.72
CA LEU A 21 -63.37 -23.13 -14.67
C LEU A 21 -63.99 -24.36 -15.33
N VAL A 22 -63.15 -25.24 -15.90
CA VAL A 22 -63.59 -26.48 -16.54
C VAL A 22 -64.33 -27.37 -15.54
N ARG A 23 -63.84 -27.47 -14.30
CA ARG A 23 -64.45 -28.30 -13.26
C ARG A 23 -65.78 -27.73 -12.75
N ALA A 24 -65.88 -26.42 -12.59
CA ALA A 24 -67.11 -25.74 -12.17
C ALA A 24 -68.21 -25.88 -13.24
N LEU A 25 -67.87 -25.65 -14.52
CA LEU A 25 -68.78 -25.84 -15.65
C LEU A 25 -69.27 -27.29 -15.77
N ARG A 26 -68.41 -28.28 -15.50
CA ARG A 26 -68.79 -29.69 -15.56
C ARG A 26 -69.72 -30.14 -14.42
N ARG A 27 -69.66 -29.49 -13.25
CA ARG A 27 -70.41 -29.93 -12.05
C ARG A 27 -71.89 -29.51 -12.04
N SER A 28 -72.28 -28.54 -12.87
CA SER A 28 -73.65 -28.00 -12.93
C SER A 28 -74.60 -28.78 -13.87
N GLY A 29 -74.12 -29.84 -14.52
CA GLY A 29 -74.82 -30.50 -15.64
C GLY A 29 -75.66 -31.73 -15.30
N THR A 30 -76.25 -31.84 -14.10
CA THR A 30 -77.12 -32.98 -13.74
C THR A 30 -78.52 -32.53 -13.34
N ASN A 31 -79.50 -32.79 -14.24
CA ASN A 31 -80.95 -32.75 -14.07
C ASN A 31 -81.64 -31.41 -13.75
N LEU A 32 -81.56 -30.42 -14.65
CA LEU A 32 -82.45 -29.25 -14.66
C LEU A 32 -83.04 -29.01 -16.06
N SER A 33 -84.26 -28.47 -16.12
CA SER A 33 -84.94 -28.16 -17.39
C SER A 33 -84.17 -27.08 -18.17
N ARG A 34 -84.21 -27.11 -19.51
CA ARG A 34 -83.43 -26.22 -20.39
C ARG A 34 -83.61 -24.71 -20.12
N PHE A 35 -84.74 -24.32 -19.53
CA PHE A 35 -85.08 -22.92 -19.23
C PHE A 35 -84.54 -22.46 -17.87
N GLU A 36 -84.56 -23.31 -16.84
CA GLU A 36 -83.91 -23.05 -15.55
C GLU A 36 -82.38 -23.03 -15.68
N LEU A 37 -81.84 -23.86 -16.58
CA LEU A 37 -80.43 -23.85 -16.94
C LEU A 37 -79.98 -22.48 -17.45
N PHE A 38 -80.80 -21.79 -18.26
CA PHE A 38 -80.48 -20.47 -18.81
C PHE A 38 -80.61 -19.33 -17.78
N SER A 39 -81.62 -19.37 -16.91
CA SER A 39 -81.84 -18.31 -15.91
C SER A 39 -80.85 -18.39 -14.74
N ARG A 40 -80.50 -19.60 -14.26
CA ARG A 40 -79.46 -19.77 -13.23
C ARG A 40 -78.03 -19.69 -13.79
N HIS A 41 -77.79 -20.07 -15.06
CA HIS A 41 -76.47 -19.86 -15.69
C HIS A 41 -76.03 -18.40 -15.70
N ASN A 42 -76.97 -17.47 -15.82
CA ASN A 42 -76.64 -16.06 -15.94
C ASN A 42 -76.19 -15.46 -14.59
N GLU A 43 -76.72 -15.95 -13.47
CA GLU A 43 -76.36 -15.48 -12.13
C GLU A 43 -75.09 -16.19 -11.61
N ASP A 44 -75.02 -17.53 -11.70
CA ASP A 44 -73.83 -18.30 -11.25
C ASP A 44 -72.60 -18.03 -12.13
N GLY A 45 -72.81 -17.80 -13.43
CA GLY A 45 -71.75 -17.39 -14.37
C GLY A 45 -71.21 -16.00 -14.06
N ALA A 46 -72.06 -15.06 -13.62
CA ALA A 46 -71.64 -13.72 -13.20
C ALA A 46 -70.79 -13.78 -11.92
N TYR A 47 -71.16 -14.60 -10.94
CA TYR A 47 -70.34 -14.78 -9.72
C TYR A 47 -68.99 -15.46 -10.00
N ALA A 48 -68.95 -16.44 -10.91
CA ALA A 48 -67.70 -17.07 -11.34
C ALA A 48 -66.79 -16.07 -12.08
N LEU A 49 -67.35 -15.26 -12.98
CA LEU A 49 -66.63 -14.20 -13.69
C LEU A 49 -66.11 -13.12 -12.73
N ALA A 50 -66.91 -12.70 -11.76
CA ALA A 50 -66.50 -11.71 -10.76
C ALA A 50 -65.36 -12.25 -9.87
N THR A 51 -65.45 -13.50 -9.41
CA THR A 51 -64.40 -14.14 -8.60
C THR A 51 -63.10 -14.26 -9.41
N LEU A 52 -63.19 -14.59 -10.70
CA LEU A 52 -62.04 -14.62 -11.60
C LEU A 52 -61.43 -13.26 -11.84
N ALA A 53 -62.26 -12.22 -12.04
CA ALA A 53 -61.78 -10.85 -12.18
C ALA A 53 -61.04 -10.40 -10.92
N VAL A 54 -61.54 -10.74 -9.73
CA VAL A 54 -60.88 -10.44 -8.45
C VAL A 54 -59.56 -11.20 -8.33
N LEU A 55 -59.52 -12.49 -8.65
CA LEU A 55 -58.28 -13.28 -8.63
C LEU A 55 -57.26 -12.74 -9.63
N PHE A 56 -57.70 -12.36 -10.84
CA PHE A 56 -56.85 -11.76 -11.86
C PHE A 56 -56.30 -10.41 -11.41
N LEU A 57 -57.13 -9.56 -10.80
CA LEU A 57 -56.70 -8.28 -10.23
C LEU A 57 -55.69 -8.47 -9.08
N LEU A 58 -55.85 -9.49 -8.24
CA LEU A 58 -54.88 -9.82 -7.19
C LEU A 58 -53.53 -10.26 -7.77
N VAL A 59 -53.54 -11.11 -8.82
CA VAL A 59 -52.32 -11.52 -9.52
C VAL A 59 -51.66 -10.33 -10.23
N LEU A 60 -52.44 -9.47 -10.89
CA LEU A 60 -51.94 -8.29 -11.57
C LEU A 60 -51.37 -7.26 -10.57
N GLY A 61 -52.03 -7.04 -9.44
CA GLY A 61 -51.55 -6.18 -8.36
C GLY A 61 -50.27 -6.71 -7.71
N GLY A 62 -50.19 -8.01 -7.47
CA GLY A 62 -48.99 -8.68 -6.95
C GLY A 62 -47.79 -8.54 -7.89
N THR A 63 -47.99 -8.79 -9.19
CA THR A 63 -46.92 -8.67 -10.19
C THR A 63 -46.43 -7.22 -10.39
N LEU A 64 -47.35 -6.25 -10.36
CA LEU A 64 -46.99 -4.82 -10.39
C LEU A 64 -46.20 -4.41 -9.14
N THR A 65 -46.58 -4.91 -7.96
CA THR A 65 -45.89 -4.63 -6.70
C THR A 65 -44.50 -5.26 -6.69
N GLN A 66 -44.38 -6.51 -7.16
CA GLN A 66 -43.11 -7.20 -7.30
C GLN A 66 -42.18 -6.49 -8.28
N ARG A 67 -42.71 -6.00 -9.42
CA ARG A 67 -41.93 -5.24 -10.39
C ARG A 67 -41.44 -3.90 -9.81
N ARG A 68 -42.26 -3.20 -9.03
CA ARG A 68 -41.84 -1.97 -8.33
C ARG A 68 -40.78 -2.26 -7.27
N ALA A 69 -40.94 -3.34 -6.51
CA ALA A 69 -39.96 -3.75 -5.51
C ALA A 69 -38.61 -4.14 -6.16
N GLN A 70 -38.65 -4.80 -7.31
CA GLN A 70 -37.45 -5.13 -8.09
C GLN A 70 -36.74 -3.87 -8.60
N LEU A 71 -37.48 -2.92 -9.19
CA LEU A 71 -36.89 -1.66 -9.63
C LEU A 71 -36.26 -0.87 -8.47
N ALA A 72 -36.92 -0.81 -7.31
CA ALA A 72 -36.37 -0.15 -6.12
C ALA A 72 -35.11 -0.85 -5.57
N LEU A 73 -35.03 -2.18 -5.66
CA LEU A 73 -33.84 -2.94 -5.29
C LEU A 73 -32.68 -2.70 -6.27
N ASP A 74 -32.96 -2.66 -7.57
CA ASP A 74 -31.95 -2.39 -8.59
C ASP A 74 -31.38 -0.97 -8.43
N ASP A 75 -32.22 0.04 -8.21
CA ASP A 75 -31.79 1.43 -7.95
C ASP A 75 -30.93 1.52 -6.68
N SER A 76 -31.33 0.86 -5.59
CA SER A 76 -30.54 0.82 -4.35
C SER A 76 -29.21 0.08 -4.51
N SER A 77 -29.17 -0.96 -5.35
CA SER A 77 -27.93 -1.68 -5.66
C SER A 77 -26.95 -0.82 -6.47
N ALA A 78 -27.45 -0.02 -7.41
CA ALA A 78 -26.65 0.92 -8.19
C ALA A 78 -26.07 2.03 -7.31
N GLU A 79 -26.86 2.58 -6.39
CA GLU A 79 -26.38 3.58 -5.42
C GLU A 79 -25.32 3.00 -4.48
N SER A 80 -25.53 1.76 -4.00
CA SER A 80 -24.56 1.07 -3.15
C SER A 80 -23.24 0.79 -3.88
N ALA A 81 -23.31 0.36 -5.15
CA ALA A 81 -22.13 0.13 -5.98
C ALA A 81 -21.34 1.42 -6.19
N LEU A 82 -22.02 2.53 -6.51
CA LEU A 82 -21.40 3.84 -6.69
C LEU A 82 -20.74 4.35 -5.40
N ARG A 83 -21.36 4.09 -4.24
CA ARG A 83 -20.78 4.43 -2.93
C ARG A 83 -19.54 3.60 -2.60
N VAL A 84 -19.52 2.32 -2.95
CA VAL A 84 -18.34 1.46 -2.78
C VAL A 84 -17.22 1.95 -3.69
N GLU A 85 -17.50 2.25 -4.96
CA GLU A 85 -16.51 2.79 -5.90
C GLU A 85 -15.92 4.12 -5.41
N GLN A 86 -16.74 5.02 -4.86
CA GLN A 86 -16.27 6.27 -4.24
C GLN A 86 -15.38 6.02 -3.01
N LEU A 87 -15.72 5.04 -2.17
CA LEU A 87 -14.91 4.68 -1.00
C LEU A 87 -13.57 4.05 -1.41
N GLU A 88 -13.56 3.20 -2.43
CA GLU A 88 -12.34 2.61 -2.99
C GLU A 88 -11.43 3.68 -3.60
N ALA A 89 -12.00 4.60 -4.39
CA ALA A 89 -11.27 5.73 -4.96
C ALA A 89 -10.64 6.60 -3.85
N LYS A 90 -11.43 7.00 -2.84
CA LYS A 90 -10.93 7.78 -1.71
C LYS A 90 -9.85 7.07 -0.90
N THR A 91 -9.94 5.75 -0.76
CA THR A 91 -8.94 4.93 -0.06
C THR A 91 -7.64 4.84 -0.86
N ARG A 92 -7.72 4.71 -2.20
CA ARG A 92 -6.56 4.77 -3.11
C ARG A 92 -5.88 6.13 -3.07
N ASP A 93 -6.63 7.23 -3.10
CA ASP A 93 -6.04 8.57 -3.03
C ASP A 93 -5.30 8.79 -1.71
N ARG A 94 -5.89 8.35 -0.60
CA ARG A 94 -5.27 8.46 0.73
C ARG A 94 -4.01 7.60 0.88
N SER A 95 -3.96 6.42 0.24
CA SER A 95 -2.75 5.59 0.28
C SER A 95 -1.60 6.21 -0.53
N ILE A 96 -1.90 6.86 -1.65
CA ILE A 96 -0.92 7.62 -2.45
C ILE A 96 -0.40 8.81 -1.63
N GLU A 97 -1.29 9.59 -1.00
CA GLU A 97 -0.90 10.73 -0.15
C GLU A 97 0.01 10.30 1.01
N LEU A 98 -0.35 9.22 1.71
CA LEU A 98 0.47 8.67 2.80
C LEU A 98 1.84 8.18 2.31
N SER A 99 1.90 7.56 1.13
CA SER A 99 3.18 7.14 0.53
C SER A 99 4.06 8.36 0.18
N GLN A 100 3.47 9.42 -0.36
CA GLN A 100 4.19 10.65 -0.69
C GLN A 100 4.70 11.35 0.56
N LEU A 101 3.89 11.42 1.62
CA LEU A 101 4.30 11.98 2.90
C LEU A 101 5.44 11.19 3.52
N ARG A 102 5.38 9.85 3.52
CA ARG A 102 6.47 9.00 4.03
C ARG A 102 7.78 9.23 3.30
N SER A 103 7.76 9.27 1.97
CA SER A 103 8.95 9.56 1.16
C SER A 103 9.54 10.94 1.46
N LYS A 104 8.70 11.95 1.68
CA LYS A 104 9.17 13.29 2.09
C LYS A 104 9.81 13.28 3.48
N VAL A 105 9.24 12.56 4.44
CA VAL A 105 9.82 12.44 5.79
C VAL A 105 11.18 11.74 5.73
N GLU A 106 11.30 10.64 5.01
CA GLU A 106 12.58 9.92 4.82
C GLU A 106 13.65 10.82 4.18
N SER A 107 13.27 11.63 3.19
CA SER A 107 14.17 12.62 2.59
C SER A 107 14.61 13.71 3.58
N LEU A 108 13.72 14.15 4.47
CA LEU A 108 14.04 15.15 5.49
C LEU A 108 14.93 14.58 6.60
N GLU A 109 14.70 13.34 7.02
CA GLU A 109 15.57 12.63 7.97
C GLU A 109 16.98 12.46 7.41
N THR A 110 17.11 12.06 6.14
CA THR A 110 18.41 11.96 5.46
C THR A 110 19.11 13.32 5.39
N ALA A 111 18.38 14.37 5.00
CA ALA A 111 18.93 15.73 4.94
C ALA A 111 19.35 16.26 6.32
N LEU A 112 18.63 15.86 7.38
CA LEU A 112 18.98 16.21 8.76
C LEU A 112 20.24 15.46 9.20
N GLU A 113 20.34 14.15 8.93
CA GLU A 113 21.55 13.36 9.22
C GLU A 113 22.78 13.96 8.52
N GLU A 114 22.65 14.35 7.24
CA GLU A 114 23.73 15.00 6.49
C GLU A 114 24.12 16.37 7.07
N ALA A 115 23.13 17.16 7.51
CA ALA A 115 23.37 18.47 8.11
C ALA A 115 23.98 18.37 9.53
N GLU A 116 23.62 17.35 10.31
CA GLU A 116 24.23 17.05 11.61
C GLU A 116 25.67 16.54 11.44
N GLU A 117 25.92 15.65 10.48
CA GLU A 117 27.27 15.16 10.14
C GLU A 117 28.21 16.30 9.75
N GLN A 118 27.72 17.35 9.08
CA GLN A 118 28.52 18.52 8.73
C GLN A 118 28.77 19.48 9.90
N ARG A 119 27.91 19.51 10.93
CA ARG A 119 28.09 20.41 12.09
C ARG A 119 29.14 19.94 13.08
N ASP A 120 29.32 18.63 13.21
CA ASP A 120 30.23 18.03 14.20
C ASP A 120 31.54 17.53 13.57
N MET A 121 32.16 18.33 12.69
CA MET A 121 33.47 18.02 12.10
C MET A 121 34.60 18.57 12.99
N GLN A 122 35.60 17.74 13.26
CA GLN A 122 36.84 18.07 13.98
C GLN A 122 38.02 18.00 13.02
N VAL A 123 39.07 18.77 13.31
CA VAL A 123 40.28 18.77 12.49
C VAL A 123 41.32 17.84 13.11
N LEU A 124 41.68 16.77 12.39
CA LEU A 124 42.77 15.89 12.73
C LEU A 124 44.06 16.39 12.06
N TYR A 125 45.03 16.77 12.89
CA TYR A 125 46.37 17.14 12.44
C TYR A 125 47.32 15.98 12.63
N GLY A 126 48.28 15.82 11.71
CA GLY A 126 49.35 14.87 11.94
C GLY A 126 50.59 15.12 11.09
N GLN A 127 51.60 14.31 11.35
CA GLN A 127 52.89 14.34 10.66
C GLN A 127 53.42 12.93 10.47
N ILE A 128 53.99 12.67 9.29
CA ILE A 128 54.54 11.37 8.93
C ILE A 128 56.06 11.44 8.96
N PHE A 129 56.67 10.46 9.61
CA PHE A 129 58.12 10.34 9.76
C PHE A 129 58.63 9.01 9.23
N ASP A 130 59.88 8.99 8.80
CA ASP A 130 60.64 7.77 8.59
C ASP A 130 61.00 7.16 9.95
N GLY A 131 60.65 5.88 10.16
CA GLY A 131 60.87 5.19 11.42
C GLY A 131 62.35 5.03 11.80
N ARG A 132 63.27 5.09 10.81
CA ARG A 132 64.71 4.98 11.02
C ARG A 132 65.39 6.33 11.15
N SER A 133 65.16 7.27 10.22
CA SER A 133 65.83 8.58 10.24
C SER A 133 65.13 9.60 11.14
N ARG A 134 63.85 9.39 11.47
CA ARG A 134 62.95 10.36 12.11
C ARG A 134 62.77 11.66 11.32
N GLU A 135 63.14 11.66 10.04
CA GLU A 135 62.87 12.77 9.14
C GLU A 135 61.43 12.72 8.63
N SER A 136 60.84 13.88 8.35
CA SER A 136 59.49 13.99 7.82
C SER A 136 59.39 13.49 6.38
N ILE A 137 58.33 12.76 6.04
CA ILE A 137 58.10 12.22 4.70
C ILE A 137 57.13 13.12 3.93
N GLU A 138 57.62 13.80 2.90
CA GLU A 138 56.82 14.56 1.94
C GLU A 138 56.08 13.61 0.97
N GLY A 139 54.85 13.99 0.57
CA GLY A 139 54.09 13.27 -0.45
C GLY A 139 53.52 11.91 0.00
N ALA A 140 53.56 11.61 1.30
CA ALA A 140 52.89 10.43 1.84
C ALA A 140 51.37 10.63 1.77
N VAL A 141 50.65 9.60 1.34
CA VAL A 141 49.21 9.64 1.12
C VAL A 141 48.50 8.95 2.26
N ILE A 142 47.56 9.66 2.89
CA ILE A 142 46.71 9.17 3.98
C ILE A 142 45.28 9.00 3.49
N SER A 143 44.69 7.87 3.87
CA SER A 143 43.25 7.65 3.79
C SER A 143 42.69 7.40 5.19
N ILE A 144 41.53 7.99 5.48
CA ILE A 144 40.84 7.79 6.76
C ILE A 144 39.47 7.19 6.49
N SER A 145 39.18 6.11 7.21
CA SER A 145 37.89 5.45 7.18
C SER A 145 37.30 5.34 8.58
N ARG A 146 35.97 5.48 8.70
CA ARG A 146 35.25 5.26 9.94
C ARG A 146 34.83 3.81 10.03
N HIS A 147 35.08 3.20 11.18
CA HIS A 147 34.56 1.88 11.50
C HIS A 147 33.52 2.02 12.61
N ASP A 148 32.30 1.56 12.34
CA ASP A 148 31.23 1.47 13.33
C ASP A 148 31.03 -0.01 13.70
N PRO A 149 31.45 -0.45 14.91
CA PRO A 149 31.32 -1.85 15.31
C PRO A 149 29.87 -2.31 15.50
N THR A 150 28.90 -1.38 15.59
CA THR A 150 27.48 -1.70 15.80
C THR A 150 26.73 -1.92 14.49
N ARG A 151 27.19 -1.30 13.39
CA ARG A 151 26.65 -1.47 12.05
C ARG A 151 27.57 -2.39 11.28
N LYS A 152 27.19 -3.67 11.19
CA LYS A 152 27.96 -4.82 10.68
C LYS A 152 28.84 -4.64 9.43
N GLU A 153 28.77 -3.55 8.65
CA GLU A 153 29.45 -3.51 7.35
C GLU A 153 29.62 -2.13 6.68
N ARG A 154 29.58 -1.00 7.39
CA ARG A 154 29.85 0.32 6.75
C ARG A 154 31.18 0.91 7.20
N VAL A 155 32.25 0.48 6.54
CA VAL A 155 33.49 1.26 6.48
C VAL A 155 33.22 2.44 5.55
N ARG A 156 32.95 3.63 6.11
CA ARG A 156 32.72 4.84 5.32
C ARG A 156 34.03 5.59 5.20
N LEU A 157 34.48 5.82 3.96
CA LEU A 157 35.63 6.66 3.67
C LEU A 157 35.29 8.10 4.05
N ILE A 158 36.10 8.71 4.92
CA ILE A 158 35.94 10.09 5.37
C ILE A 158 36.78 11.02 4.53
N ALA A 159 38.03 10.63 4.26
CA ALA A 159 38.94 11.37 3.42
C ALA A 159 39.70 10.39 2.52
N ASP A 160 39.60 10.63 1.22
CA ASP A 160 40.32 9.89 0.20
C ASP A 160 41.62 10.63 -0.13
N GLN A 161 42.75 9.98 0.10
CA GLN A 161 44.07 10.36 -0.42
C GLN A 161 44.52 11.80 -0.15
N VAL A 162 44.68 12.16 1.12
CA VAL A 162 45.33 13.42 1.51
C VAL A 162 46.84 13.24 1.53
N ALA A 163 47.54 13.97 0.67
CA ALA A 163 49.00 13.96 0.61
C ALA A 163 49.60 14.90 1.67
N THR A 164 50.75 14.52 2.25
CA THR A 164 51.48 15.37 3.17
C THR A 164 52.17 16.54 2.44
N ASP A 165 52.27 17.67 3.15
CA ASP A 165 53.02 18.83 2.68
C ASP A 165 54.56 18.60 2.71
N ARG A 166 55.34 19.61 2.32
CA ARG A 166 56.82 19.59 2.34
C ARG A 166 57.44 19.33 3.72
N SER A 167 56.68 19.52 4.79
CA SER A 167 57.09 19.21 6.16
C SER A 167 56.55 17.87 6.65
N GLY A 168 55.96 17.06 5.77
CA GLY A 168 55.34 15.79 6.09
C GLY A 168 54.05 15.91 6.91
N ARG A 169 53.44 17.10 6.97
CA ARG A 169 52.21 17.36 7.75
C ARG A 169 50.96 17.19 6.89
N PHE A 170 49.87 16.82 7.55
CA PHE A 170 48.54 16.72 6.94
C PHE A 170 47.47 17.27 7.87
N GLU A 171 46.34 17.64 7.26
CA GLU A 171 45.15 18.14 7.94
C GLU A 171 43.92 17.49 7.30
N ILE A 172 43.08 16.84 8.12
CA ILE A 172 41.87 16.15 7.64
C ILE A 172 40.70 16.51 8.54
N HIS A 173 39.59 16.93 7.94
CA HIS A 173 38.35 17.15 8.66
C HIS A 173 37.63 15.80 8.82
N VAL A 174 37.46 15.36 10.07
CA VAL A 174 36.84 14.08 10.43
C VAL A 174 35.61 14.32 11.31
N PRO A 175 34.56 13.49 11.20
CA PRO A 175 33.41 13.62 12.08
C PRO A 175 33.79 13.33 13.53
N THR A 176 33.15 14.02 14.47
CA THR A 176 33.30 13.78 15.91
C THR A 176 32.96 12.33 16.22
N LEU A 177 33.89 11.62 16.86
CA LEU A 177 33.68 10.23 17.22
C LEU A 177 32.74 10.14 18.42
N GLY A 178 31.59 9.48 18.23
CA GLY A 178 30.77 9.04 19.35
C GLY A 178 31.51 7.99 20.21
N PRO A 179 30.97 7.60 21.38
CA PRO A 179 31.65 6.78 22.40
C PRO A 179 32.05 5.36 21.96
N ARG A 180 31.75 4.96 20.73
CA ARG A 180 32.07 3.65 20.14
C ARG A 180 32.64 3.73 18.71
N GLY A 181 32.83 4.94 18.17
CA GLY A 181 33.38 5.11 16.83
C GLY A 181 34.90 5.02 16.86
N THR A 182 35.48 4.27 15.93
CA THR A 182 36.93 4.27 15.71
C THR A 182 37.25 4.71 14.29
N LEU A 183 38.37 5.41 14.12
CA LEU A 183 38.92 5.71 12.80
C LEU A 183 40.04 4.74 12.50
N ARG A 184 40.18 4.40 11.22
CA ARG A 184 41.33 3.70 10.68
C ARG A 184 42.03 4.61 9.69
N ALA A 185 43.25 4.97 10.01
CA ALA A 185 44.18 5.64 9.12
C ALA A 185 45.03 4.59 8.39
N GLU A 186 45.11 4.71 7.07
CA GLU A 186 46.01 3.92 6.24
C GLU A 186 46.92 4.86 5.46
N VAL A 187 48.23 4.64 5.62
CA VAL A 187 49.28 5.53 5.11
C VAL A 187 50.14 4.79 4.10
N THR A 188 50.37 5.43 2.96
CA THR A 188 51.19 4.90 1.88
C THR A 188 52.21 5.94 1.43
N ALA A 189 53.45 5.53 1.21
CA ALA A 189 54.49 6.36 0.64
C ALA A 189 55.41 5.50 -0.23
N GLU A 190 55.99 6.07 -1.27
CA GLU A 190 56.89 5.36 -2.18
C GLU A 190 58.15 4.90 -1.43
N GLY A 191 58.53 3.63 -1.59
CA GLY A 191 59.65 3.02 -0.87
C GLY A 191 59.33 2.52 0.55
N TYR A 192 58.13 2.82 1.08
CA TYR A 192 57.73 2.43 2.43
C TYR A 192 56.68 1.30 2.43
N SER A 193 56.63 0.57 3.54
CA SER A 193 55.56 -0.37 3.87
C SER A 193 54.27 0.38 4.23
N VAL A 194 53.12 -0.22 3.92
CA VAL A 194 51.81 0.36 4.24
C VAL A 194 51.58 0.27 5.75
N GLU A 195 51.33 1.42 6.38
CA GLU A 195 51.07 1.51 7.82
C GLU A 195 49.57 1.68 8.08
N ARG A 196 49.03 0.94 9.05
CA ARG A 196 47.61 0.97 9.41
C ARG A 196 47.46 1.21 10.90
N ARG A 197 46.75 2.28 11.25
CA ARG A 197 46.58 2.69 12.64
C ARG A 197 45.12 2.92 12.98
N TRP A 198 44.70 2.37 14.12
CA TRP A 198 43.41 2.64 14.74
C TRP A 198 43.51 3.86 15.66
N ILE A 199 42.49 4.71 15.63
CA ILE A 199 42.36 5.93 16.42
C ILE A 199 41.01 5.87 17.12
N ASP A 200 41.03 5.73 18.44
CA ASP A 200 39.83 5.51 19.25
C ASP A 200 39.21 6.82 19.76
N SER A 201 39.95 7.93 19.72
CA SER A 201 39.47 9.27 20.02
C SER A 201 40.23 10.30 19.18
N VAL A 202 39.53 11.36 18.78
CA VAL A 202 40.13 12.57 18.21
C VAL A 202 39.81 13.69 19.18
N GLU A 203 40.84 14.25 19.81
CA GLU A 203 40.72 15.43 20.65
C GLU A 203 41.06 16.68 19.82
N ASP A 204 40.41 17.81 20.12
CA ASP A 204 40.69 19.07 19.43
C ASP A 204 42.16 19.47 19.64
N GLY A 205 42.90 19.64 18.55
CA GLY A 205 44.35 19.91 18.57
C GLY A 205 45.27 18.69 18.77
N GLN A 206 44.74 17.47 18.78
CA GLN A 206 45.57 16.26 18.84
C GLN A 206 46.45 16.14 17.58
N ARG A 207 47.75 15.91 17.79
CA ARG A 207 48.70 15.64 16.72
C ARG A 207 48.99 14.15 16.62
N LEU A 208 48.71 13.58 15.45
CA LEU A 208 49.01 12.19 15.15
C LEU A 208 50.39 12.08 14.49
N GLU A 209 51.32 11.43 15.16
CA GLU A 209 52.62 11.07 14.57
C GLU A 209 52.60 9.64 14.06
N ILE A 210 52.93 9.44 12.79
CA ILE A 210 52.97 8.11 12.15
C ILE A 210 54.38 7.85 11.65
N TYR A 211 54.93 6.67 11.96
CA TYR A 211 56.29 6.28 11.59
C TYR A 211 56.23 5.16 10.56
N LEU A 212 56.78 5.38 9.37
CA LEU A 212 56.80 4.38 8.31
C LEU A 212 58.10 3.58 8.30
N SER A 213 58.01 2.29 7.98
CA SER A 213 59.16 1.40 7.84
C SER A 213 59.47 1.15 6.36
N HIS A 214 60.75 1.08 5.98
CA HIS A 214 61.17 0.71 4.62
C HIS A 214 60.76 -0.73 4.27
N ARG A 215 60.62 -1.00 2.96
CA ARG A 215 60.41 -2.37 2.45
C ARG A 215 61.69 -3.18 2.38
#